data_AF-A0A9Q0NCJ1-F1
#
_entry.id   AF-A0A9Q0NCJ1-F1
#
_cell.length_a   1.000
_cell.length_b   1.000
_cell.length_c   1.000
_cell.angle_alpha   90.00
_cell.angle_beta   90.00
_cell.angle_gamma   90.00
#
_symmetry.space_group_name_H-M   'P 1'
#
loop_
_entity.id
_entity.type
_entity.pdbx_description
1 polymer ?
#
loop_
_entity_poly.entity_id
_entity_poly.type
_entity_poly.pdbx_seq_one_letter_code
_entity_poly.pdbx_strand_id
1 'polypeptide(L)'
;RYGIPSSKISAVTMDNVSSNDTFMDFLQKHGTEADTHLSKPNNRIRCLPHVLNLAVQDVLAALKVPLNQEEDGYTYLDHLEGDEISKLSIEENDVDEEEEDEDDGEESSRNDPT
;
A
#
# COMPACT_ATOMS: atom_id res chain seq x y z
N ARG A 1 24.80 -3.41 9.77
CA ARG A 1 23.68 -3.03 10.66
C ARG A 1 23.33 -1.58 10.36
N TYR A 2 22.10 -1.28 9.95
CA TYR A 2 21.67 0.08 9.54
C TYR A 2 21.35 1.03 10.71
N GLY A 3 21.67 0.65 11.95
CA GLY A 3 21.46 1.52 13.13
C GLY A 3 20.01 1.72 13.57
N ILE A 4 19.03 1.14 12.86
CA ILE A 4 17.61 1.26 13.21
C ILE A 4 17.32 0.40 14.45
N PRO A 5 16.91 1.00 15.58
CA PRO A 5 16.49 0.25 16.76
C PRO A 5 15.21 -0.52 16.44
N SER A 6 15.13 -1.74 16.94
CA SER A 6 13.96 -2.59 16.79
C SER A 6 12.67 -1.99 17.35
N SER A 7 12.78 -1.23 18.44
CA SER A 7 11.69 -0.48 19.05
C SER A 7 11.07 0.61 18.15
N LYS A 8 11.70 0.90 17.00
CA LYS A 8 11.21 1.86 16.00
C LYS A 8 10.46 1.20 14.85
N ILE A 9 10.40 -0.13 14.78
CA ILE A 9 9.65 -0.85 13.75
C ILE A 9 8.24 -1.12 14.27
N SER A 10 7.25 -0.44 13.69
CA SER A 10 5.83 -0.62 14.07
C SER A 10 5.15 -1.73 13.27
N ALA A 11 5.41 -1.84 11.98
CA ALA A 11 4.79 -2.81 11.09
C ALA A 11 5.69 -3.18 9.90
N VAL A 12 5.35 -4.29 9.26
CA VAL A 12 5.99 -4.82 8.06
C VAL A 12 4.90 -5.07 7.03
N THR A 13 4.94 -4.34 5.92
CA THR A 13 4.03 -4.54 4.79
C THR A 13 4.67 -5.47 3.77
N MET A 14 3.94 -6.50 3.35
CA MET A 14 4.40 -7.48 2.37
C MET A 14 3.27 -7.89 1.43
N ASP A 15 3.59 -8.41 0.24
CA ASP A 15 2.60 -8.98 -0.67
C ASP A 15 1.85 -10.17 -0.05
N ASN A 16 0.69 -10.52 -0.61
CA ASN A 16 -0.22 -11.53 -0.05
C ASN A 16 0.13 -12.96 -0.52
N VAL A 17 1.41 -13.28 -0.60
CA VAL A 17 1.87 -14.64 -0.92
C VAL A 17 2.10 -15.44 0.36
N SER A 18 1.85 -16.74 0.31
CA SER A 18 1.99 -17.64 1.47
C SER A 18 3.44 -17.80 1.95
N SER A 19 4.44 -17.62 1.08
CA SER A 19 5.86 -17.61 1.49
C SER A 19 6.15 -16.52 2.53
N ASN A 20 5.40 -15.42 2.52
CA ASN A 20 5.53 -14.35 3.51
C ASN A 20 4.98 -14.75 4.88
N ASP A 21 4.13 -15.77 4.96
CA ASP A 21 3.73 -16.34 6.25
C ASP A 21 4.93 -16.99 6.95
N THR A 22 5.72 -17.77 6.20
CA THR A 22 6.96 -18.41 6.70
C THR A 22 8.01 -17.37 7.07
N PHE A 23 8.16 -16.31 6.25
CA PHE A 23 9.07 -15.21 6.56
C PHE A 23 8.71 -14.51 7.88
N MET A 24 7.43 -14.23 8.11
CA MET A 24 6.99 -13.62 9.37
C MET A 24 7.17 -14.54 10.58
N ASP A 25 7.02 -15.86 10.41
CA ASP A 25 7.31 -16.82 11.49
C ASP A 25 8.80 -16.82 11.85
N PHE A 26 9.67 -16.74 10.84
CA PHE A 26 11.11 -16.58 11.03
C PHE A 26 11.46 -15.25 11.73
N LEU A 27 10.86 -14.16 11.27
CA LEU A 27 11.09 -12.82 11.81
C LEU A 27 10.64 -12.71 13.28
N GLN A 28 9.50 -13.30 13.63
CA GLN A 28 9.01 -13.34 15.01
C GLN A 28 9.96 -14.14 15.93
N LYS A 29 10.42 -15.31 15.47
CA LYS A 29 11.35 -16.16 16.23
C LYS A 29 12.65 -15.42 16.54
N HIS A 30 13.29 -14.86 15.52
CA HIS A 30 14.56 -14.15 15.70
C HIS A 30 14.38 -12.75 16.29
N GLY A 31 13.21 -12.15 16.13
CA GLY A 31 12.85 -10.88 16.75
C GLY A 31 12.75 -10.99 18.28
N THR A 32 12.34 -12.15 18.80
CA THR A 32 12.34 -12.43 20.25
C THR A 32 13.77 -12.52 20.80
N GLU A 33 14.67 -13.16 20.06
CA GLU A 33 16.10 -13.27 20.43
C GLU A 33 16.82 -11.90 20.43
N ALA A 34 16.30 -10.94 19.67
CA ALA A 34 16.86 -9.61 19.50
C ALA A 34 16.07 -8.49 20.24
N ASP A 35 15.16 -8.84 21.15
CA ASP A 35 14.36 -7.90 21.97
C ASP A 35 13.56 -6.89 21.13
N THR A 36 13.06 -7.34 19.98
CA THR A 36 12.33 -6.48 19.02
C THR A 36 10.82 -6.55 19.17
N HIS A 37 10.32 -7.52 19.93
CA HIS A 37 8.89 -7.82 20.14
C HIS A 37 8.05 -7.92 18.84
N LEU A 38 8.67 -8.18 17.69
CA LEU A 38 7.96 -8.38 16.42
C LEU A 38 7.10 -9.64 16.51
N SER A 39 5.83 -9.48 16.15
CA SER A 39 4.79 -10.48 16.24
C SER A 39 4.03 -10.53 14.92
N LYS A 40 3.91 -11.72 14.33
CA LYS A 40 3.16 -11.92 13.08
C LYS A 40 1.74 -11.35 13.12
N PRO A 41 0.90 -11.61 14.13
CA PRO A 41 -0.46 -11.06 14.17
C PRO A 41 -0.52 -9.54 14.41
N ASN A 42 0.50 -8.94 15.05
CA ASN A 42 0.44 -7.52 15.45
C ASN A 42 1.17 -6.58 14.51
N ASN A 43 2.17 -7.09 13.76
CA ASN A 43 3.07 -6.26 12.96
C ASN A 43 2.98 -6.57 11.47
N ARG A 44 2.30 -7.64 11.04
CA ARG A 44 2.15 -7.94 9.61
C ARG A 44 0.98 -7.18 9.00
N ILE A 45 1.26 -6.40 7.97
CA ILE A 45 0.26 -5.80 7.09
C ILE A 45 0.39 -6.45 5.71
N ARG A 46 -0.74 -6.87 5.12
CA ARG A 46 -0.76 -7.34 3.73
C ARG A 46 -0.83 -6.15 2.78
N CYS A 47 -0.17 -6.24 1.64
CA CYS A 47 -0.16 -5.21 0.60
C CYS A 47 -1.58 -4.95 0.11
N LEU A 48 -2.09 -3.74 0.37
CA LEU A 48 -3.46 -3.35 0.03
C LEU A 48 -3.75 -3.48 -1.48
N PRO A 49 -2.89 -2.97 -2.40
CA PRO A 49 -3.07 -3.17 -3.84
C PRO A 49 -3.29 -4.64 -4.24
N HIS A 50 -2.52 -5.56 -3.65
CA HIS A 50 -2.66 -6.97 -3.97
C HIS A 50 -3.97 -7.57 -3.45
N VAL A 51 -4.40 -7.19 -2.24
CA VAL A 51 -5.71 -7.61 -1.70
C VAL A 51 -6.86 -7.09 -2.55
N LEU A 52 -6.79 -5.84 -3.01
CA LEU A 52 -7.79 -5.25 -3.91
C LEU A 52 -7.84 -5.99 -5.25
N ASN A 53 -6.69 -6.30 -5.83
CA ASN A 53 -6.61 -7.07 -7.07
C ASN A 53 -7.34 -8.43 -6.94
N LEU A 54 -7.09 -9.18 -5.87
CA LEU A 54 -7.80 -10.44 -5.60
C LEU A 54 -9.31 -10.24 -5.42
N ALA A 55 -9.73 -9.23 -4.68
CA ALA A 55 -11.15 -8.95 -4.48
C ALA A 55 -11.88 -8.61 -5.79
N VAL A 56 -11.25 -7.81 -6.66
CA VAL A 56 -11.80 -7.47 -7.98
C VAL A 56 -11.91 -8.71 -8.87
N GLN A 57 -10.89 -9.57 -8.86
CA GLN A 57 -10.92 -10.83 -9.62
C GLN A 57 -12.05 -11.74 -9.17
N ASP A 58 -12.26 -11.89 -7.86
CA ASP A 58 -13.34 -12.71 -7.31
C ASP A 58 -14.72 -12.17 -7.72
N VAL A 59 -14.91 -10.84 -7.65
CA VAL A 59 -16.14 -10.19 -8.12
C VAL A 59 -16.36 -10.44 -9.61
N LEU A 60 -15.31 -10.33 -10.42
CA LEU A 60 -15.41 -10.52 -11.86
C LEU A 60 -15.70 -11.95 -12.27
N ALA A 61 -15.08 -12.91 -11.59
CA ALA A 61 -15.37 -14.32 -11.76
C ALA A 61 -16.83 -14.63 -11.42
N ALA A 62 -17.37 -14.03 -10.35
CA ALA A 62 -18.79 -14.16 -9.98
C ALA A 62 -19.73 -13.56 -11.04
N LEU A 63 -19.30 -12.48 -11.70
CA LEU A 63 -20.04 -11.83 -12.80
C LEU A 63 -19.84 -12.53 -14.16
N LYS A 64 -18.99 -13.55 -14.25
CA LYS A 64 -18.62 -14.28 -15.49
C LYS A 64 -18.02 -13.37 -16.57
N VAL A 65 -17.33 -12.31 -16.17
CA VAL A 65 -16.57 -11.48 -17.10
C VAL A 65 -15.31 -12.26 -17.51
N PRO A 66 -15.05 -12.47 -18.81
CA PRO A 66 -13.82 -13.12 -19.25
C PRO A 66 -12.63 -12.22 -18.89
N LEU A 67 -11.65 -12.78 -18.17
CA LEU A 67 -10.42 -12.08 -17.82
C LEU A 67 -9.23 -12.76 -18.49
N ASN A 68 -8.33 -11.96 -19.06
CA ASN A 68 -7.04 -12.45 -19.55
C ASN A 68 -6.02 -12.40 -18.40
N GLN A 69 -5.29 -13.50 -18.18
CA GLN A 69 -4.25 -13.60 -17.15
C GLN A 69 -2.91 -13.18 -17.73
N GLU A 70 -2.30 -12.14 -17.18
CA GLU A 70 -0.86 -11.87 -17.32
C GLU A 70 -0.17 -11.93 -15.96
N GLU A 71 1.16 -12.12 -15.96
CA GLU A 71 1.98 -12.40 -14.76
C GLU A 71 1.90 -11.29 -13.68
N ASP A 72 1.42 -10.09 -14.04
CA ASP A 72 1.30 -8.91 -13.17
C ASP A 72 -0.14 -8.39 -12.96
N GLY A 73 -1.17 -9.09 -13.46
CA GLY A 73 -2.58 -8.66 -13.26
C GLY A 73 -3.55 -9.12 -14.33
N TYR A 74 -4.82 -8.75 -14.16
CA TYR A 74 -5.86 -8.97 -15.16
C TYR A 74 -6.18 -7.64 -15.85
N THR A 75 -6.18 -7.65 -17.17
CA THR A 75 -6.71 -6.55 -17.98
C THR A 75 -8.15 -6.89 -18.37
N TYR A 76 -9.05 -5.92 -18.27
CA TYR A 76 -10.32 -6.00 -18.96
C TYR A 76 -10.05 -5.74 -20.43
N LEU A 77 -10.44 -6.62 -21.34
CA LEU A 77 -10.79 -6.34 -22.74
C LEU A 77 -11.18 -7.64 -23.46
N ASP A 78 -12.40 -7.67 -24.03
CA ASP A 78 -12.69 -8.19 -25.40
C ASP A 78 -14.19 -8.39 -25.73
N HIS A 79 -15.14 -8.08 -24.83
CA HIS A 79 -16.58 -8.30 -25.11
C HIS A 79 -17.46 -7.04 -25.06
N LEU A 80 -16.89 -5.84 -25.05
CA LEU A 80 -17.66 -4.62 -25.31
C LEU A 80 -17.57 -4.32 -26.81
N GLU A 81 -18.65 -4.56 -27.54
CA GLU A 81 -18.79 -4.06 -28.90
C GLU A 81 -18.69 -2.53 -28.87
N GLY A 82 -17.60 -1.99 -29.44
CA GLY A 82 -17.42 -0.69 -30.10
C GLY A 82 -17.84 0.63 -29.42
N ASP A 83 -18.97 0.69 -28.74
CA ASP A 83 -19.65 1.94 -28.35
C ASP A 83 -19.55 2.25 -26.85
N GLU A 84 -19.36 1.23 -26.00
CA GLU A 84 -19.30 1.42 -24.53
C GLU A 84 -17.89 1.73 -23.98
N ILE A 85 -16.83 1.54 -24.79
CA ILE A 85 -15.45 1.88 -24.41
C ILE A 85 -15.27 3.40 -24.27
N SER A 86 -16.08 4.20 -24.98
CA SER A 86 -16.01 5.67 -24.94
C SER A 86 -16.44 6.30 -23.61
N LYS A 87 -17.07 5.54 -22.71
CA LYS A 87 -17.60 6.05 -21.42
C LYS A 87 -16.78 5.65 -20.21
N LEU A 88 -15.77 4.79 -20.38
CA LEU A 88 -14.92 4.29 -19.30
C LEU A 88 -13.45 4.71 -19.46
N SER A 89 -13.20 5.81 -20.18
CA SER A 89 -12.03 6.62 -19.85
C SER A 89 -12.19 7.03 -18.39
N ILE A 90 -11.48 6.32 -17.52
CA ILE A 90 -11.15 6.85 -16.21
C ILE A 90 -10.43 8.15 -16.53
N GLU A 91 -11.13 9.27 -16.33
CA GLU A 91 -10.45 10.55 -16.25
C GLU A 91 -9.46 10.38 -15.11
N GLU A 92 -8.17 10.31 -15.46
CA GLU A 92 -7.11 10.63 -14.51
C GLU A 92 -7.45 12.05 -14.05
N ASN A 93 -8.10 12.15 -12.89
CA ASN A 93 -8.17 13.42 -12.20
C ASN A 93 -6.73 13.73 -11.84
N ASP A 94 -6.10 14.60 -12.62
CA ASP A 94 -4.90 15.32 -12.25
C ASP A 94 -5.11 15.80 -10.81
N VAL A 95 -4.39 15.19 -9.88
CA VAL A 95 -4.32 15.69 -8.52
C VAL A 95 -3.51 16.98 -8.65
N ASP A 96 -4.19 18.12 -8.63
CA ASP A 96 -3.54 19.42 -8.56
C ASP A 96 -2.56 19.41 -7.37
N GLU A 97 -1.27 19.44 -7.67
CA GLU A 97 -0.23 19.79 -6.71
C GLU A 97 -0.44 21.26 -6.35
N GLU A 98 -1.23 21.54 -5.30
CA GLU A 98 -1.27 22.88 -4.73
C GLU A 98 0.10 23.17 -4.07
N GLU A 99 0.77 24.19 -4.60
CA GLU A 99 2.11 24.61 -4.22
C GLU A 99 2.20 25.07 -2.76
N GLU A 100 3.34 24.78 -2.12
CA GLU A 100 3.70 25.35 -0.82
C GLU A 100 4.05 26.83 -1.01
N ASP A 101 3.16 27.74 -0.61
CA ASP A 101 3.48 29.17 -0.53
C ASP A 101 4.59 29.40 0.52
N GLU A 102 5.78 29.78 0.05
CA GLU A 102 6.80 30.45 0.87
C GLU A 102 6.26 31.84 1.27
N ASP A 103 6.00 32.08 2.56
CA ASP A 103 5.78 33.43 3.09
C ASP A 103 6.91 33.84 4.03
N ASP A 104 7.50 34.97 3.67
CA ASP A 104 8.72 35.56 4.17
C ASP A 104 8.43 36.32 5.47
N GLY A 105 9.33 36.21 6.44
CA GLY A 105 9.05 36.52 7.84
C GLY A 105 8.69 37.97 8.19
N GLU A 106 8.10 38.12 9.37
CA GLU A 106 8.25 39.31 10.21
C GLU A 106 8.61 38.94 11.65
N GLU A 107 9.79 39.42 12.06
CA GLU A 107 10.35 39.37 13.40
C GLU A 107 9.55 40.29 14.33
N SER A 108 8.92 39.73 15.38
CA SER A 108 8.29 40.52 16.45
C SER A 108 8.81 40.07 17.81
N SER A 109 9.78 40.83 18.32
CA SER A 109 10.30 40.76 19.68
C SER A 109 9.18 40.67 20.73
N ARG A 110 9.19 39.64 21.58
CA ARG A 110 8.49 39.66 22.86
C ARG A 110 9.36 39.10 23.98
N ASN A 111 9.41 39.90 25.03
CA ASN A 111 10.32 39.86 26.17
C ASN A 111 10.03 38.69 27.12
N ASP A 112 11.11 38.13 27.69
CA ASP A 112 11.07 37.30 28.89
C ASP A 112 10.57 38.08 30.11
N PRO A 113 9.76 37.45 30.98
CA PRO A 113 9.77 37.73 32.39
C PRO A 113 10.32 36.53 33.20
N THR A 114 11.30 36.87 34.03
CA THR A 114 11.95 36.16 35.15
C THR A 114 11.17 35.06 35.85
#